data_AF-A0A8X6F1H0-F1
#
_entry.id   AF-A0A8X6F1H0-F1
#
_cell.length_a   1.000
_cell.length_b   1.000
_cell.length_c   1.000
_cell.angle_alpha   90.00
_cell.angle_beta   90.00
_cell.angle_gamma   90.00
#
_symmetry.space_group_name_H-M   'P 1'
#
loop_
_entity.id
_entity.type
_entity.pdbx_description
1 polymer ?
#
loop_
_entity_poly.entity_id
_entity_poly.type
_entity_poly.pdbx_seq_one_letter_code
_entity_poly.pdbx_strand_id
1 'polypeptide(L)'
;MFGSARKTSQHIALKDKLVAFSRKMQYWISAVQQNNFECFQMLSDFLKESKVDLDMEIRDGIKAHLSSLQQSLSDYFPNPENQDNY
;
A
#
# COMPACT_ATOMS: atom_id res chain seq x y z
N MET A 1 -25.54 25.97 10.58
CA MET A 1 -25.22 24.63 11.12
C MET A 1 -24.76 23.59 10.06
N PHE A 2 -24.36 23.96 8.84
CA PHE A 2 -24.01 22.96 7.79
C PHE A 2 -22.52 22.62 7.65
N GLY A 3 -21.64 23.25 8.44
CA GLY A 3 -20.18 23.07 8.34
C GLY A 3 -19.63 21.86 9.10
N SER A 4 -20.33 21.37 10.14
CA SER A 4 -19.84 20.28 10.99
C SER A 4 -19.97 18.91 10.32
N ALA A 5 -21.11 18.64 9.67
CA ALA A 5 -21.36 17.36 8.98
C ALA A 5 -20.46 17.13 7.76
N ARG A 6 -20.11 18.19 7.00
CA ARG A 6 -19.20 18.04 5.84
C ARG A 6 -17.77 17.69 6.25
N LYS A 7 -17.28 18.25 7.38
CA LYS A 7 -15.94 17.95 7.91
C LYS A 7 -15.81 16.51 8.39
N THR A 8 -16.85 15.98 9.05
CA THR A 8 -16.85 14.57 9.50
C THR A 8 -16.93 13.59 8.33
N SER A 9 -17.73 13.87 7.29
CA SER A 9 -17.81 13.01 6.10
C SER A 9 -16.49 12.94 5.31
N GLN A 10 -15.76 14.06 5.16
CA GLN A 10 -14.47 14.08 4.46
C GLN A 10 -13.37 13.32 5.22
N HIS A 11 -13.37 13.42 6.56
CA HIS A 11 -12.42 12.73 7.43
C HIS A 11 -12.62 11.20 7.40
N ILE A 12 -13.87 10.72 7.45
CA ILE A 12 -14.19 9.29 7.34
C ILE A 12 -13.77 8.75 5.96
N ALA A 13 -14.09 9.48 4.88
CA ALA A 13 -13.69 9.07 3.53
C ALA A 13 -12.16 9.03 3.32
N LEU A 14 -11.40 9.88 4.02
CA LEU A 14 -9.94 9.84 3.99
C LEU A 14 -9.40 8.60 4.71
N LYS A 15 -9.93 8.28 5.90
CA LYS A 15 -9.56 7.07 6.64
C LYS A 15 -9.83 5.80 5.84
N ASP A 16 -10.99 5.69 5.21
CA ASP A 16 -11.33 4.53 4.38
C ASP A 16 -10.38 4.37 3.20
N LYS A 17 -10.01 5.47 2.54
CA LYS A 17 -9.03 5.47 1.45
C LYS A 17 -7.65 5.03 1.92
N LEU A 18 -7.21 5.48 3.10
CA LEU A 18 -5.92 5.08 3.67
C LEU A 18 -5.91 3.60 4.03
N VAL A 19 -6.98 3.09 4.64
CA VAL A 19 -7.13 1.66 4.95
C VAL A 19 -7.14 0.82 3.68
N ALA A 20 -7.91 1.22 2.66
CA ALA A 20 -7.95 0.54 1.37
C ALA A 20 -6.58 0.52 0.70
N PHE A 21 -5.85 1.64 0.73
CA PHE A 21 -4.51 1.73 0.18
C PHE A 21 -3.50 0.85 0.94
N SER A 22 -3.54 0.85 2.28
CA SER A 22 -2.69 -0.02 3.11
C SER A 22 -2.93 -1.50 2.79
N ARG A 23 -4.20 -1.93 2.66
CA ARG A 23 -4.55 -3.29 2.23
C ARG A 23 -4.04 -3.61 0.82
N LYS A 24 -4.11 -2.65 -0.11
CA LYS A 24 -3.57 -2.80 -1.46
C LYS A 24 -2.05 -3.01 -1.44
N MET A 25 -1.34 -2.27 -0.61
CA MET A 25 0.12 -2.43 -0.42
C MET A 25 0.47 -3.80 0.16
N GLN A 26 -0.26 -4.29 1.15
CA GLN A 26 -0.09 -5.65 1.70
C GLN A 26 -0.32 -6.74 0.65
N TYR A 27 -1.35 -6.55 -0.18
CA TYR A 27 -1.63 -7.45 -1.30
C TYR A 27 -0.48 -7.46 -2.31
N TRP A 28 0.03 -6.29 -2.69
CA TRP A 28 1.19 -6.19 -3.58
C TRP A 28 2.45 -6.85 -3.00
N ILE A 29 2.74 -6.66 -1.72
CA ILE A 29 3.84 -7.34 -1.02
C ILE A 29 3.68 -8.86 -1.12
N SER A 30 2.48 -9.36 -0.84
CA SER A 30 2.17 -10.80 -0.90
C SER A 30 2.29 -11.35 -2.33
N ALA A 31 1.86 -10.58 -3.34
CA ALA A 31 1.95 -10.94 -4.74
C ALA A 31 3.42 -11.06 -5.18
N VAL A 32 4.26 -10.09 -4.81
CA VAL A 32 5.71 -10.11 -5.06
C VAL A 32 6.36 -11.36 -4.44
N GLN A 33 6.00 -11.73 -3.20
CA GLN A 33 6.51 -12.95 -2.55
C GLN A 33 6.12 -14.24 -3.28
N GLN A 34 4.98 -14.24 -3.98
CA GLN A 34 4.48 -15.38 -4.74
C GLN A 34 4.94 -15.37 -6.20
N ASN A 35 5.89 -14.49 -6.58
CA ASN A 35 6.28 -14.24 -7.98
C ASN A 35 5.10 -13.89 -8.89
N ASN A 36 4.07 -13.24 -8.34
CA ASN A 36 2.91 -12.76 -9.09
C ASN A 36 3.04 -11.25 -9.32
N PHE A 37 3.32 -10.87 -10.56
CA PHE A 37 3.51 -9.48 -10.96
C PHE A 37 2.35 -8.91 -11.79
N GLU A 38 1.21 -9.58 -11.88
CA GLU A 38 0.03 -9.08 -12.61
C GLU A 38 -0.47 -7.72 -12.09
N CYS A 39 -0.17 -7.41 -10.82
CA CYS A 39 -0.45 -6.10 -10.21
C CYS A 39 0.40 -4.95 -10.78
N PHE A 40 1.52 -5.28 -11.40
CA PHE A 40 2.52 -4.37 -11.96
C PHE A 40 2.59 -4.62 -13.47
N GLN A 41 1.56 -4.19 -14.20
CA GLN A 41 1.37 -4.52 -15.61
C GLN A 41 2.66 -4.40 -16.45
N MET A 42 3.34 -3.25 -16.36
CA MET A 42 4.60 -3.01 -17.09
C MET A 42 5.71 -4.01 -16.74
N LEU A 43 5.85 -4.38 -15.46
CA LEU A 43 6.83 -5.37 -15.03
C LEU A 43 6.42 -6.79 -15.48
N SER A 44 5.14 -7.14 -15.32
CA SER A 44 4.59 -8.41 -15.78
C SER A 44 4.83 -8.60 -17.28
N ASP A 45 4.52 -7.59 -18.09
CA ASP A 45 4.66 -7.64 -19.55
C ASP A 45 6.14 -7.77 -19.93
N PHE A 46 7.02 -6.99 -19.29
CA PHE A 46 8.46 -7.10 -19.49
C PHE A 46 8.98 -8.52 -19.20
N LEU A 47 8.60 -9.13 -18.09
CA LEU A 47 9.04 -10.49 -17.71
C LEU A 47 8.53 -11.54 -18.70
N LYS A 48 7.27 -11.41 -19.15
CA LYS A 48 6.66 -12.30 -20.14
C LYS A 48 7.35 -12.19 -21.50
N GLU A 49 7.61 -10.97 -21.97
CA GLU A 49 8.24 -10.71 -23.28
C GLU A 49 9.69 -11.17 -23.30
N SER A 50 10.44 -10.89 -22.24
CA SER A 50 11.86 -11.27 -22.12
C SER A 50 12.06 -12.74 -21.72
N LYS A 51 11.01 -13.43 -21.25
CA LYS A 51 11.05 -14.81 -20.73
C LYS A 51 12.07 -14.99 -19.61
N VAL A 52 12.23 -13.96 -18.78
CA VAL A 52 13.11 -14.00 -17.61
C VAL A 52 12.28 -14.01 -16.35
N ASP A 53 12.79 -14.70 -15.34
CA ASP A 53 12.30 -14.58 -13.98
C ASP A 53 13.01 -13.42 -13.27
N LEU A 54 12.34 -12.86 -12.27
CA LEU A 54 12.93 -11.81 -11.46
C LEU A 54 13.87 -12.41 -10.41
N ASP A 55 15.09 -11.89 -10.33
CA ASP A 55 16.05 -12.31 -9.31
C ASP A 55 15.54 -12.06 -7.90
N MET A 56 15.95 -12.93 -6.97
CA MET A 56 15.57 -12.85 -5.55
C MET A 56 15.92 -11.48 -4.94
N GLU A 57 17.08 -10.92 -5.28
CA GLU A 57 17.51 -9.62 -4.77
C GLU A 57 16.60 -8.48 -5.25
N ILE A 58 16.18 -8.50 -6.52
CA ILE A 58 15.27 -7.48 -7.06
C ILE A 58 13.89 -7.62 -6.41
N ARG A 59 13.41 -8.86 -6.22
CA ARG A 59 12.14 -9.14 -5.55
C ARG A 59 12.14 -8.62 -4.11
N ASP A 60 13.22 -8.88 -3.38
CA ASP A 60 13.38 -8.41 -2.00
C ASP A 60 13.50 -6.88 -1.94
N GLY A 61 14.15 -6.26 -2.93
CA GLY A 61 14.16 -4.80 -3.09
C GLY A 61 12.77 -4.21 -3.29
N ILE A 62 11.96 -4.77 -4.21
CA ILE A 62 10.57 -4.33 -4.43
C ILE A 62 9.76 -4.47 -3.14
N LYS A 63 9.88 -5.61 -2.45
CA LYS A 63 9.20 -5.84 -1.18
C LYS A 63 9.60 -4.80 -0.13
N ALA A 64 10.91 -4.56 0.04
CA ALA A 64 11.42 -3.59 1.00
C ALA A 64 10.89 -2.17 0.73
N HIS A 65 10.84 -1.75 -0.54
CA HIS A 65 10.26 -0.47 -0.93
C HIS A 65 8.77 -0.37 -0.61
N LEU A 66 7.98 -1.40 -0.92
CA LEU A 66 6.55 -1.42 -0.60
C LEU A 66 6.31 -1.37 0.92
N SER A 67 7.09 -2.12 1.70
CA SER A 67 7.00 -2.09 3.17
C SER A 67 7.39 -0.72 3.74
N SER A 68 8.46 -0.10 3.24
CA SER A 68 8.87 1.24 3.65
C SER A 68 7.82 2.30 3.30
N LEU A 69 7.20 2.20 2.13
CA LEU A 69 6.12 3.11 1.73
C LEU A 69 4.87 2.93 2.60
N GLN A 70 4.50 1.68 2.93
CA GLN A 70 3.39 1.41 3.85
C GLN A 70 3.65 1.98 5.25
N GLN A 71 4.88 1.84 5.77
CA GLN A 71 5.28 2.41 7.04
C GLN A 71 5.20 3.94 7.02
N SER A 72 5.78 4.57 5.99
CA SER A 72 5.77 6.03 5.82
C SER A 72 4.35 6.60 5.78
N LEU A 73 3.40 5.89 5.16
CA LEU A 73 1.99 6.28 5.14
C LEU A 73 1.33 6.18 6.51
N SER A 74 1.67 5.15 7.28
CA SER A 74 1.16 4.95 8.64
C SER A 74 1.70 6.01 9.60
N ASP A 75 2.97 6.38 9.44
CA ASP A 75 3.62 7.41 10.24
C ASP A 75 3.07 8.81 9.93
N TYR A 76 2.78 9.10 8.65
CA TYR A 76 2.24 10.39 8.23
C TYR A 76 0.76 10.58 8.61
N PHE A 77 -0.03 9.50 8.61
CA PHE A 77 -1.43 9.50 9.04
C PHE A 77 -1.62 8.62 10.28
N PRO A 78 -1.13 9.06 11.45
CA PRO A 78 -1.27 8.30 12.69
C PRO A 78 -2.76 8.09 13.00
N ASN A 79 -3.14 6.85 13.30
CA ASN A 79 -4.51 6.53 13.67
C ASN A 79 -4.82 7.21 15.03
N PRO A 80 -5.80 8.14 15.12
CA PRO A 80 -6.08 8.84 16.37
C PRO A 80 -6.61 7.93 17.49
N GLU A 81 -7.06 6.71 17.18
CA GLU A 81 -7.54 5.74 18.19
C GLU A 81 -6.44 5.12 19.06
N ASN A 82 -5.16 5.38 18.75
CA ASN A 82 -4.03 4.96 19.58
C ASN A 82 -3.56 6.06 20.56
N GLN A 83 -4.28 7.18 20.68
CA GLN A 83 -3.89 8.31 21.55
C GLN A 83 -4.62 8.38 22.90
N ASP A 84 -5.53 7.45 23.21
CA ASP A 84 -6.32 7.44 24.46
C ASP A 84 -5.72 6.54 25.57
N ASN A 85 -4.39 6.34 25.58
CA ASN A 85 -3.68 5.65 26.67
C ASN A 85 -2.59 6.56 27.26
N TYR A 86 -2.99 7.64 27.94
CA TYR A 86 -2.16 8.32 28.94
C TYR A 86 -3.02 8.96 30.03
#